data_AF-A0A3M0Y3R7-F1
#
_entry.id   AF-A0A3M0Y3R7-F1
#
_cell.length_a   1.000
_cell.length_b   1.000
_cell.length_c   1.000
_cell.angle_alpha   90.00
_cell.angle_beta   90.00
_cell.angle_gamma   90.00
#
_symmetry.space_group_name_H-M   'P 1'
#
loop_
_entity.id
_entity.type
_entity.pdbx_description
1 polymer ?
#
loop_
_entity_poly.entity_id
_entity_poly.type
_entity_poly.pdbx_seq_one_letter_code
_entity_poly.pdbx_strand_id
1 'polypeptide(L)'
;MPADNPNSPLSTAPLSTPNSPLSTPNSPLSTNAHSPLSTPPLSTIPVGQRERRTQDRVIALLRDRLGYDYLGNWIDRPNNRPIEEGLLRPWLEQRGYHKAQIDRALFLLDKAAALGQGRDLYQANKEVYSLLRYGVKVQTGAGQPYQTVWL
;
A
#
# COMPACT_ATOMS: atom_id res chain seq x y z
N MET A 1 37.52 -51.58 -2.74
CA MET A 1 38.00 -52.67 -3.61
C MET A 1 38.50 -53.80 -2.72
N PRO A 2 38.21 -55.08 -3.01
CA PRO A 2 37.23 -55.63 -3.97
C PRO A 2 35.77 -55.31 -3.49
N ALA A 3 34.66 -56.05 -3.70
CA ALA A 3 34.39 -57.37 -4.30
C ALA A 3 32.95 -57.47 -4.87
N ASP A 4 32.64 -58.64 -5.42
CA ASP A 4 31.39 -59.04 -6.10
C ASP A 4 30.50 -59.99 -5.25
N ASN A 5 29.16 -59.88 -5.42
CA ASN A 5 28.16 -60.91 -5.85
C ASN A 5 28.19 -62.37 -5.28
N PRO A 6 27.20 -63.28 -5.52
CA PRO A 6 25.86 -63.12 -6.14
C PRO A 6 24.67 -63.85 -5.42
N ASN A 7 23.43 -63.63 -5.94
CA ASN A 7 22.28 -64.56 -6.07
C ASN A 7 21.90 -65.51 -4.90
N SER A 8 20.70 -65.51 -4.27
CA SER A 8 19.30 -65.70 -4.76
C SER A 8 18.60 -66.72 -3.81
N PRO A 9 17.33 -67.15 -3.99
CA PRO A 9 16.06 -66.46 -4.30
C PRO A 9 15.01 -66.70 -3.18
N LEU A 10 13.71 -66.41 -3.40
CA LEU A 10 12.57 -67.33 -3.09
C LEU A 10 11.22 -66.81 -3.61
N SER A 11 10.18 -67.66 -3.58
CA SER A 11 8.88 -67.42 -4.25
C SER A 11 7.67 -67.94 -3.44
N THR A 12 6.62 -67.11 -3.35
CA THR A 12 5.23 -67.39 -2.90
C THR A 12 4.32 -66.28 -3.45
N ALA A 13 3.02 -66.41 -3.74
CA ALA A 13 2.11 -67.52 -4.07
C ALA A 13 0.83 -66.89 -4.72
N PRO A 14 -0.09 -67.63 -5.37
CA PRO A 14 -1.12 -67.05 -6.27
C PRO A 14 -2.57 -67.07 -5.74
N LEU A 15 -3.49 -66.29 -6.36
CA LEU A 15 -4.87 -66.75 -6.66
C LEU A 15 -5.65 -65.87 -7.70
N SER A 16 -6.56 -66.55 -8.42
CA SER A 16 -7.75 -66.16 -9.22
C SER A 16 -8.16 -64.67 -9.35
N THR A 17 -8.33 -64.04 -10.54
CA THR A 17 -9.27 -64.28 -11.69
C THR A 17 -10.74 -63.80 -11.44
N PRO A 18 -11.63 -63.66 -12.46
CA PRO A 18 -11.75 -62.44 -13.28
C PRO A 18 -13.20 -61.88 -13.41
N ASN A 19 -13.41 -60.78 -14.14
CA ASN A 19 -14.72 -60.44 -14.72
C ASN A 19 -14.62 -59.50 -15.95
N SER A 20 -15.58 -59.65 -16.88
CA SER A 20 -15.74 -58.97 -18.20
C SER A 20 -17.24 -58.93 -18.55
N PRO A 21 -17.72 -58.35 -19.68
CA PRO A 21 -17.08 -57.49 -20.69
C PRO A 21 -17.65 -56.03 -20.56
N LEU A 22 -18.28 -55.27 -21.48
CA LEU A 22 -18.69 -55.39 -22.90
C LEU A 22 -19.05 -54.02 -23.50
N SER A 23 -18.56 -53.70 -24.71
CA SER A 23 -19.27 -52.93 -25.77
C SER A 23 -18.47 -52.89 -27.08
N THR A 24 -19.17 -52.80 -28.21
CA THR A 24 -18.63 -52.92 -29.59
C THR A 24 -18.63 -51.58 -30.36
N PRO A 25 -17.90 -51.46 -31.50
CA PRO A 25 -17.57 -50.17 -32.12
C PRO A 25 -18.53 -49.72 -33.23
N ASN A 26 -18.43 -48.45 -33.63
CA ASN A 26 -18.78 -47.95 -34.98
C ASN A 26 -17.99 -46.67 -35.32
N SER A 27 -17.89 -46.37 -36.62
CA SER A 27 -17.21 -45.19 -37.24
C SER A 27 -18.24 -44.43 -38.12
N PRO A 28 -17.93 -43.41 -38.98
CA PRO A 28 -16.64 -42.81 -39.34
C PRO A 28 -16.62 -41.26 -39.60
N LEU A 29 -15.46 -40.77 -40.08
CA LEU A 29 -15.24 -39.63 -41.02
C LEU A 29 -15.73 -38.19 -40.70
N SER A 30 -14.74 -37.34 -40.39
CA SER A 30 -14.46 -35.98 -40.92
C SER A 30 -15.61 -34.99 -41.21
N THR A 31 -15.61 -33.86 -40.49
CA THR A 31 -16.21 -32.60 -40.96
C THR A 31 -15.45 -31.36 -40.43
N ASN A 32 -15.25 -30.39 -41.33
CA ASN A 32 -14.64 -29.05 -41.21
C ASN A 32 -14.17 -28.56 -39.82
N ALA A 33 -12.85 -28.50 -39.63
CA ALA A 33 -12.21 -27.74 -38.55
C ALA A 33 -12.24 -26.22 -38.85
N HIS A 34 -13.34 -25.54 -38.50
CA HIS A 34 -13.34 -24.08 -38.37
C HIS A 34 -12.66 -23.69 -37.05
N SER A 35 -11.37 -23.37 -37.11
CA SER A 35 -10.64 -22.77 -35.98
C SER A 35 -11.10 -21.33 -35.78
N PRO A 36 -11.79 -20.96 -34.67
CA PRO A 36 -12.00 -19.56 -34.36
C PRO A 36 -10.64 -18.90 -34.11
N LEU A 37 -10.43 -17.74 -34.73
CA LEU A 37 -9.19 -16.96 -34.62
C LEU A 37 -8.85 -16.75 -33.14
N SER A 38 -7.69 -17.27 -32.70
CA SER A 38 -7.18 -16.99 -31.36
C SER A 38 -6.65 -15.55 -31.35
N THR A 39 -7.54 -14.60 -31.10
CA THR A 39 -7.16 -13.23 -30.78
C THR A 39 -6.26 -13.29 -29.54
N PRO A 40 -5.01 -12.79 -29.59
CA PRO A 40 -4.26 -12.61 -28.36
C PRO A 40 -5.08 -11.68 -27.45
N PRO A 41 -5.13 -11.92 -26.13
CA PRO A 41 -5.80 -11.00 -25.22
C PRO A 41 -5.17 -9.62 -25.42
N LEU A 42 -5.97 -8.66 -25.87
CA LEU A 42 -5.51 -7.28 -26.08
C LEU A 42 -4.82 -6.84 -24.81
N SER A 43 -3.54 -6.49 -24.92
CA SER A 43 -2.70 -6.10 -23.77
C SER A 43 -3.21 -4.77 -23.23
N THR A 44 -4.20 -4.86 -22.34
CA THR A 44 -4.88 -3.76 -21.68
C THR A 44 -3.83 -2.94 -20.95
N ILE A 45 -3.40 -1.85 -21.58
CA ILE A 45 -2.50 -0.85 -20.98
C ILE A 45 -3.14 -0.46 -19.65
N PRO A 46 -2.54 -0.81 -18.50
CA PRO A 46 -3.21 -0.63 -17.23
C PRO A 46 -3.56 0.84 -17.03
N VAL A 47 -4.85 1.10 -16.78
CA VAL A 47 -5.35 2.47 -16.57
C VAL A 47 -4.57 3.06 -15.40
N GLY A 48 -3.87 4.16 -15.66
CA GLY A 48 -2.94 4.76 -14.71
C GLY A 48 -1.45 4.65 -15.07
N GLN A 49 -1.01 3.89 -16.08
CA GLN A 49 0.44 3.87 -16.43
C GLN A 49 1.02 5.25 -16.81
N ARG A 50 0.24 6.11 -17.48
CA ARG A 50 0.66 7.49 -17.77
C ARG A 50 0.73 8.34 -16.50
N GLU A 51 -0.24 8.15 -15.60
CA GLU A 51 -0.32 8.86 -14.32
C GLU A 51 0.82 8.47 -13.37
N ARG A 52 1.09 7.17 -13.20
CA ARG A 52 2.23 6.65 -12.42
C ARG A 52 3.55 7.28 -12.87
N ARG A 53 3.82 7.31 -14.19
CA ARG A 53 5.02 7.96 -14.76
C ARG A 53 5.07 9.47 -14.51
N THR A 54 3.93 10.15 -14.41
CA THR A 54 3.87 11.57 -13.99
C THR A 54 4.21 11.70 -12.51
N GLN A 55 3.60 10.89 -11.65
CA GLN A 55 3.90 10.86 -10.21
C GLN A 55 5.38 10.55 -9.93
N ASP A 56 5.97 9.59 -10.64
CA ASP A 56 7.40 9.25 -10.53
C ASP A 56 8.30 10.45 -10.85
N ARG A 57 7.96 11.22 -11.90
CA ARG A 57 8.66 12.45 -12.28
C ARG A 57 8.48 13.58 -11.24
N VAL A 58 7.31 13.68 -10.62
CA VAL A 58 7.05 14.65 -9.55
C VAL A 58 7.81 14.28 -8.27
N ILE A 59 7.84 13.00 -7.89
CA ILE A 59 8.63 12.52 -6.73
C ILE A 59 10.13 12.77 -6.96
N ALA A 60 10.65 12.47 -8.15
CA ALA A 60 12.04 12.76 -8.51
C ALA A 60 12.33 14.27 -8.51
N LEU A 61 11.41 15.12 -8.96
CA LEU A 61 11.58 16.58 -8.88
C LEU A 61 11.65 17.08 -7.43
N LEU A 62 10.71 16.65 -6.58
CA LEU A 62 10.65 17.06 -5.18
C LEU A 62 11.89 16.59 -4.40
N ARG A 63 12.29 15.32 -4.56
CA ARG A 63 13.44 14.73 -3.87
C ARG A 63 14.77 15.20 -4.44
N ASP A 64 15.00 14.99 -5.74
CA ASP A 64 16.34 15.11 -6.35
C ASP A 64 16.71 16.54 -6.75
N ARG A 65 15.75 17.49 -6.75
CA ARG A 65 15.98 18.90 -7.08
C ARG A 65 15.61 19.90 -5.99
N LEU A 66 14.64 19.58 -5.15
CA LEU A 66 14.17 20.47 -4.07
C LEU A 66 14.49 19.95 -2.66
N GLY A 67 15.05 18.74 -2.53
CA GLY A 67 15.53 18.20 -1.25
C GLY A 67 14.44 17.73 -0.30
N TYR A 68 13.22 17.45 -0.78
CA TYR A 68 12.15 16.90 0.06
C TYR A 68 12.36 15.40 0.33
N ASP A 69 12.25 14.99 1.59
CA ASP A 69 12.25 13.58 2.00
C ASP A 69 11.06 12.82 1.39
N TYR A 70 11.34 11.75 0.65
CA TYR A 70 10.30 10.88 0.12
C TYR A 70 9.97 9.76 1.12
N LEU A 71 8.86 9.94 1.85
CA LEU A 71 8.40 9.03 2.91
C LEU A 71 7.90 7.65 2.42
N GLY A 72 7.77 7.47 1.10
CA GLY A 72 7.23 6.24 0.49
C GLY A 72 5.78 6.38 0.02
N ASN A 73 5.13 5.26 -0.26
CA ASN A 73 3.69 5.19 -0.55
C ASN A 73 2.94 4.72 0.70
N TRP A 74 2.07 5.57 1.25
CA TRP A 74 1.33 5.30 2.49
C TRP A 74 -0.19 5.10 2.28
N ILE A 75 -0.65 4.91 1.04
CA ILE A 75 -2.09 4.83 0.72
C ILE A 75 -2.82 3.76 1.55
N ASP A 76 -2.23 2.56 1.70
CA ASP A 76 -2.78 1.42 2.44
C ASP A 76 -2.27 1.33 3.90
N ARG A 77 -1.65 2.39 4.45
CA ARG A 77 -1.08 2.37 5.81
C ARG A 77 -2.18 2.37 6.88
N PRO A 78 -2.12 1.51 7.92
CA PRO A 78 -3.04 1.60 9.05
C PRO A 78 -2.86 2.94 9.80
N ASN A 79 -3.98 3.54 10.23
CA ASN A 79 -4.03 4.86 10.86
C ASN A 79 -3.50 6.02 9.99
N ASN A 80 -3.67 5.94 8.66
CA ASN A 80 -3.41 7.05 7.73
C ASN A 80 -4.18 8.32 8.17
N ARG A 81 -3.46 9.41 8.48
CA ARG A 81 -3.97 10.68 9.00
C ARG A 81 -3.34 11.86 8.25
N PRO A 82 -4.02 13.03 8.17
CA PRO A 82 -3.45 14.23 7.53
C PRO A 82 -2.32 14.89 8.33
N ILE A 83 -2.10 14.49 9.59
CA ILE A 83 -1.11 15.05 10.51
C ILE A 83 -0.29 13.90 11.09
N GLU A 84 1.02 13.92 10.83
CA GLU A 84 1.96 12.88 11.24
C GLU A 84 2.80 13.38 12.43
N GLU A 85 2.20 13.30 13.61
CA GLU A 85 2.78 13.79 14.88
C GLU A 85 4.20 13.26 15.14
N GLY A 86 4.49 12.01 14.71
CA GLY A 86 5.80 11.39 14.85
C GLY A 86 6.93 12.03 14.04
N LEU A 87 6.61 12.81 13.00
CA LEU A 87 7.56 13.62 12.23
C LEU A 87 7.54 15.08 12.70
N LEU A 88 6.34 15.63 12.90
CA LEU A 88 6.15 17.05 13.25
C LEU A 88 6.68 17.38 14.67
N ARG A 89 6.57 16.46 15.63
CA ARG A 89 7.08 16.67 17.00
C ARG A 89 8.61 16.80 17.04
N PRO A 90 9.43 15.84 16.55
CA PRO A 90 10.89 16.01 16.53
C PRO A 90 11.35 17.26 15.78
N TRP A 91 10.66 17.64 14.70
CA TRP A 91 10.99 18.87 13.96
C TRP A 91 10.69 20.14 14.76
N LEU A 92 9.57 20.21 15.49
CA LEU A 92 9.29 21.33 16.39
C LEU A 92 10.26 21.38 17.59
N GLU A 93 10.68 20.22 18.11
CA GLU A 93 11.71 20.13 19.15
C GLU A 93 13.07 20.64 18.65
N GLN A 94 13.46 20.32 17.41
CA GLN A 94 14.66 20.86 16.74
C GLN A 94 14.57 22.39 16.50
N ARG A 95 13.36 22.94 16.33
CA ARG A 95 13.12 24.40 16.28
C ARG A 95 13.16 25.08 17.66
N GLY A 96 13.42 24.33 18.73
CA GLY A 96 13.54 24.84 20.09
C GLY A 96 12.21 25.01 20.85
N TYR A 97 11.11 24.48 20.33
CA TYR A 97 9.83 24.51 21.05
C TYR A 97 9.82 23.48 22.19
N HIS A 98 9.33 23.90 23.36
CA HIS A 98 9.16 23.05 24.53
C HIS A 98 7.89 22.19 24.42
N LYS A 99 7.92 20.99 25.01
CA LYS A 99 6.83 20.00 24.95
C LYS A 99 5.42 20.57 25.15
N ALA A 100 5.21 21.47 26.11
CA ALA A 100 3.90 22.07 26.38
C ALA A 100 3.39 22.99 25.24
N GLN A 101 4.28 23.67 24.51
CA GLN A 101 3.93 24.43 23.32
C GLN A 101 3.56 23.48 22.16
N ILE A 102 4.35 22.42 21.98
CA ILE A 102 4.16 21.41 20.91
C ILE A 102 2.85 20.64 21.11
N ASP A 103 2.60 20.09 22.30
CA ASP A 103 1.37 19.38 22.63
C ASP A 103 0.13 20.27 22.39
N ARG A 104 0.23 21.56 22.73
CA ARG A 104 -0.87 22.51 22.48
C ARG A 104 -1.01 22.87 21.00
N ALA A 105 0.08 22.94 20.24
CA ALA A 105 0.05 23.22 18.81
C ALA A 105 -0.55 22.05 18.02
N LEU A 106 -0.12 20.81 18.31
CA LEU A 106 -0.65 19.59 17.70
C LEU A 106 -2.16 19.44 17.99
N PHE A 107 -2.59 19.62 19.25
CA PHE A 107 -4.01 19.60 19.61
C PHE A 107 -4.86 20.61 18.80
N LEU A 108 -4.34 21.82 18.57
CA LEU A 108 -5.06 22.84 17.80
C LEU A 108 -5.08 22.52 16.30
N LEU A 109 -4.01 21.92 15.76
CA LEU A 109 -3.92 21.47 14.37
C LEU A 109 -4.87 20.30 14.08
N ASP A 110 -4.92 19.29 14.96
CA ASP A 110 -5.88 18.19 14.90
C ASP A 110 -7.33 18.69 14.99
N LYS A 111 -7.60 19.61 15.92
CA LYS A 111 -8.94 20.22 16.04
C LYS A 111 -9.35 20.97 14.77
N ALA A 112 -8.41 21.66 14.10
CA ALA A 112 -8.68 22.31 12.83
C ALA A 112 -9.02 21.28 11.73
N ALA A 113 -8.20 20.23 11.61
CA ALA A 113 -8.36 19.16 10.61
C ALA A 113 -9.55 18.21 10.84
N ALA A 114 -10.13 18.18 12.05
CA ALA A 114 -11.21 17.26 12.41
C ALA A 114 -12.51 17.49 11.62
N LEU A 115 -12.90 16.50 10.82
CA LEU A 115 -14.15 16.47 10.07
C LEU A 115 -15.29 15.85 10.90
N GLY A 116 -16.52 16.36 10.73
CA GLY A 116 -17.70 15.91 11.46
C GLY A 116 -18.49 17.08 12.06
N GLN A 117 -19.55 16.77 12.82
CA GLN A 117 -20.39 17.76 13.52
C GLN A 117 -20.95 18.88 12.60
N GLY A 118 -21.21 18.58 11.33
CA GLY A 118 -21.68 19.56 10.34
C GLY A 118 -20.62 20.48 9.75
N ARG A 119 -19.33 20.31 10.10
CA ARG A 119 -18.21 21.00 9.44
C ARG A 119 -17.90 20.35 8.09
N ASP A 120 -17.62 21.17 7.08
CA ASP A 120 -17.22 20.72 5.75
C ASP A 120 -15.68 20.68 5.57
N LEU A 121 -15.25 20.13 4.43
CA LEU A 121 -13.85 20.07 4.04
C LEU A 121 -13.22 21.47 3.86
N TYR A 122 -14.01 22.47 3.45
CA TYR A 122 -13.50 23.81 3.17
C TYR A 122 -13.13 24.53 4.47
N GLN A 123 -14.00 24.52 5.47
CA GLN A 123 -13.76 25.17 6.76
C GLN A 123 -12.61 24.50 7.52
N ALA A 124 -12.50 23.17 7.49
CA ALA A 124 -11.37 22.46 8.08
C ALA A 124 -10.03 22.85 7.41
N ASN A 125 -9.96 22.80 6.07
CA ASN A 125 -8.75 23.20 5.33
C ASN A 125 -8.41 24.69 5.52
N LYS A 126 -9.42 25.57 5.60
CA LYS A 126 -9.24 27.02 5.86
C LYS A 126 -8.65 27.29 7.25
N GLU A 127 -9.08 26.55 8.27
CA GLU A 127 -8.51 26.66 9.62
C GLU A 127 -7.09 26.11 9.67
N VAL A 128 -6.81 24.94 9.07
CA VAL A 128 -5.45 24.38 8.97
C VAL A 128 -4.52 25.35 8.24
N TYR A 129 -4.93 25.89 7.07
CA TYR A 129 -4.18 26.90 6.34
C TYR A 129 -3.92 28.17 7.19
N SER A 130 -4.91 28.60 7.99
CA SER A 130 -4.73 29.77 8.87
C SER A 130 -3.68 29.51 9.96
N LEU A 131 -3.64 28.31 10.52
CA LEU A 131 -2.60 27.89 11.49
C LEU A 131 -1.21 27.82 10.85
N LEU A 132 -1.10 27.26 9.64
CA LEU A 132 0.17 27.20 8.89
C LEU A 132 0.66 28.61 8.48
N ARG A 133 -0.25 29.49 8.02
CA ARG A 133 0.10 30.80 7.46
C ARG A 133 0.40 31.88 8.50
N TYR A 134 -0.28 31.85 9.64
CA TYR A 134 -0.19 32.89 10.69
C TYR A 134 0.41 32.39 12.01
N GLY A 135 0.76 31.10 12.08
CA GLY A 135 1.30 30.43 13.26
C GLY A 135 0.24 30.08 14.30
N VAL A 136 0.52 29.03 15.07
CA VAL A 136 -0.38 28.55 16.13
C VAL A 136 -0.14 29.37 17.40
N LYS A 137 -1.12 30.19 17.79
CA LYS A 137 -1.07 30.93 19.05
C LYS A 137 -1.39 30.00 20.23
N VAL A 138 -0.37 29.62 20.98
CA VAL A 138 -0.49 28.79 22.19
C VAL A 138 -0.41 29.64 23.45
N GLN A 139 -1.10 29.20 24.49
CA GLN A 139 -0.96 29.68 25.87
C GLN A 139 -0.73 28.45 26.75
N THR A 140 0.37 28.43 27.49
CA THR A 140 0.84 27.25 28.24
C THR A 140 0.37 27.19 29.70
N GLY A 141 -0.27 28.26 30.19
CA GLY A 141 -0.87 28.32 31.53
C GLY A 141 -1.69 29.59 31.72
N ALA A 142 -2.55 29.62 32.74
CA ALA A 142 -3.32 30.81 33.09
C ALA A 142 -2.39 32.00 33.41
N GLY A 143 -2.70 33.17 32.88
CA GLY A 143 -1.87 34.39 33.05
C GLY A 143 -0.58 34.43 32.22
N GLN A 144 -0.18 33.35 31.54
CA GLN A 144 0.98 33.37 30.64
C GLN A 144 0.65 34.13 29.34
N PRO A 145 1.61 34.86 28.74
CA PRO A 145 1.41 35.49 27.44
C PRO A 145 1.23 34.45 26.32
N TYR A 146 0.53 34.83 25.26
CA TYR A 146 0.46 34.01 24.05
C TYR A 146 1.82 33.95 23.35
N GLN A 147 2.16 32.77 22.84
CA GLN A 147 3.39 32.49 22.11
C GLN A 147 3.02 31.86 20.77
N THR A 148 3.73 32.20 19.69
CA THR A 148 3.46 31.66 18.35
C THR A 148 4.36 30.48 18.06
N VAL A 149 3.76 29.29 17.95
CA VAL A 149 4.43 28.12 17.36
C VAL A 149 4.29 28.22 15.85
N TRP A 150 5.42 28.36 15.16
CA TRP A 150 5.47 28.28 13.71
C TRP A 150 5.54 26.82 13.31
N LEU A 151 4.61 26.42 12.45
CA LEU A 151 4.65 25.17 11.70
C LEU A 151 5.50 25.35 10.43
#